data_AF-A0A497QAJ4-F1
#
_entry.id   AF-A0A497QAJ4-F1
#
_cell.length_a   1.000
_cell.length_b   1.000
_cell.length_c   1.000
_cell.angle_alpha   90.00
_cell.angle_beta   90.00
_cell.angle_gamma   90.00
#
_symmetry.space_group_name_H-M   'P 1'
#
loop_
_entity.id
_entity.type
_entity.pdbx_description
1 polymer ?
#
loop_
_entity_poly.entity_id
_entity_poly.type
_entity_poly.pdbx_seq_one_letter_code
_entity_poly.pdbx_strand_id
1 'polypeptide(L)'
;MATLSTVEVRISNVHTVRFVGLTIACALLNVGLYFLMWIVTPVIAGMVSGYLIGHRVRSAFSGAAGAVIAYVPLFLYIEAVTSFEANIITTLAAAGIMALVGAIGGLIGYYMRKAGPLAHE
;
A
#
# COMPACT_ATOMS: atom_id res chain seq x y z
N MET A 1 -17.32 3.38 -35.16
CA MET A 1 -16.55 2.28 -34.53
C MET A 1 -15.22 2.72 -33.90
N ALA A 2 -14.52 3.76 -34.40
CA ALA A 2 -13.27 4.25 -33.78
C ALA A 2 -13.43 5.06 -32.48
N THR A 3 -14.64 5.53 -32.17
CA THR A 3 -14.97 6.33 -30.97
C THR A 3 -15.14 5.48 -29.70
N LEU A 4 -15.51 4.21 -29.82
CA LEU A 4 -15.66 3.33 -28.66
C LEU A 4 -14.31 2.87 -28.10
N SER A 5 -13.35 2.53 -28.97
CA SER A 5 -12.01 2.11 -28.55
C SER A 5 -11.23 3.22 -27.84
N THR A 6 -11.41 4.48 -28.25
CA THR A 6 -10.76 5.62 -27.61
C THR A 6 -11.32 5.94 -26.22
N VAL A 7 -12.61 5.67 -25.99
CA VAL A 7 -13.25 5.88 -24.68
C VAL A 7 -12.83 4.79 -23.68
N GLU A 8 -12.81 3.52 -24.10
CA GLU A 8 -12.35 2.41 -23.23
C GLU A 8 -10.90 2.58 -22.79
N VAL A 9 -10.01 3.00 -23.70
CA VAL A 9 -8.60 3.29 -23.38
C VAL A 9 -8.48 4.43 -22.37
N ARG A 10 -9.30 5.48 -22.49
CA ARG A 10 -9.26 6.62 -21.56
C ARG A 10 -9.74 6.24 -20.16
N ILE A 11 -10.81 5.45 -20.05
CA ILE A 11 -11.35 5.00 -18.76
C ILE A 11 -10.34 4.07 -18.04
N SER A 12 -9.73 3.14 -18.77
CA SER A 12 -8.70 2.24 -18.23
C SER A 12 -7.50 3.01 -17.65
N ASN A 13 -7.06 4.08 -18.33
CA ASN A 13 -5.97 4.92 -17.86
C ASN A 13 -6.30 5.65 -16.55
N VAL A 14 -7.51 6.19 -16.40
CA VAL A 14 -7.91 6.92 -15.18
C VAL A 14 -7.91 5.99 -13.95
N HIS A 15 -8.42 4.77 -14.10
CA HIS A 15 -8.39 3.78 -13.01
C HIS A 15 -6.97 3.36 -12.63
N THR A 16 -6.09 3.23 -13.62
CA THR A 16 -4.68 2.85 -13.40
C THR A 16 -3.91 3.97 -12.69
N VAL A 17 -4.06 5.22 -13.14
CA VAL A 17 -3.41 6.39 -12.51
C VAL A 17 -3.88 6.55 -11.06
N ARG A 18 -5.18 6.39 -10.79
CA ARG A 18 -5.71 6.44 -9.42
C ARG A 18 -5.12 5.33 -8.54
N PHE A 19 -5.01 4.11 -9.06
CA PHE A 19 -4.45 2.99 -8.31
C PHE A 19 -2.96 3.20 -7.97
N VAL A 20 -2.17 3.63 -8.96
CA VAL A 20 -0.75 3.95 -8.76
C VAL A 20 -0.59 5.09 -7.76
N GLY A 21 -1.38 6.17 -7.91
CA GLY A 21 -1.36 7.31 -7.00
C GLY A 21 -1.67 6.91 -5.55
N LEU A 22 -2.68 6.05 -5.33
CA LEU A 22 -3.02 5.54 -4.00
C LEU A 22 -1.95 4.62 -3.41
N THR A 23 -1.24 3.86 -4.24
CA THR A 23 -0.12 3.02 -3.80
C THR A 23 1.07 3.88 -3.37
N ILE A 24 1.39 4.94 -4.12
CA ILE A 24 2.43 5.91 -3.76
C ILE A 24 2.04 6.65 -2.47
N ALA A 25 0.79 7.10 -2.36
CA ALA A 25 0.29 7.72 -1.13
C ALA A 25 0.38 6.78 0.07
N CYS A 26 0.09 5.48 -0.11
CA CYS A 26 0.29 4.45 0.91
C CYS A 26 1.76 4.35 1.34
N ALA A 27 2.71 4.38 0.39
CA ALA A 27 4.13 4.36 0.71
C ALA A 27 4.57 5.60 1.49
N LEU A 28 4.17 6.79 1.06
CA LEU A 28 4.47 8.05 1.76
C LEU A 28 3.89 8.06 3.17
N LEU A 29 2.65 7.57 3.32
CA LEU A 29 2.00 7.46 4.63
C LEU A 29 2.73 6.48 5.54
N ASN A 30 3.22 5.35 4.99
CA ASN A 30 4.06 4.41 5.73
C ASN A 30 5.36 5.07 6.22
N VAL A 31 6.06 5.83 5.38
CA VAL A 31 7.30 6.54 5.78
C VAL A 31 7.01 7.58 6.85
N GLY A 32 5.97 8.40 6.67
CA GLY A 32 5.65 9.51 7.58
C GLY A 32 5.17 9.05 8.96
N LEU A 33 4.35 8.00 9.02
CA LEU A 33 3.80 7.47 10.28
C LEU A 33 4.73 6.48 10.99
N TYR A 34 5.76 5.94 10.33
CA TYR A 34 6.65 4.94 10.93
C TYR A 34 7.25 5.42 12.25
N PHE A 35 7.67 6.68 12.30
CA PHE A 35 8.25 7.31 13.50
C PHE A 35 7.26 7.49 14.66
N LEU A 36 5.95 7.47 14.38
CA LEU A 36 4.89 7.68 15.37
C LEU A 36 4.32 6.35 15.89
N MET A 37 4.06 5.39 15.00
CA MET A 37 3.26 4.21 15.33
C MET A 37 3.95 2.88 15.03
N TRP A 38 5.20 2.90 14.58
CA TRP A 38 6.06 1.74 14.34
C TRP A 38 5.35 0.61 13.56
N ILE A 39 5.03 -0.51 14.22
CA ILE A 39 4.41 -1.69 13.58
C ILE A 39 2.93 -1.52 13.24
N VAL A 40 2.24 -0.54 13.83
CA VAL A 40 0.82 -0.27 13.56
C VAL A 40 0.65 0.54 12.27
N THR A 41 1.67 1.29 11.87
CA THR A 41 1.68 2.11 10.66
C THR A 41 1.25 1.37 9.38
N PRO A 42 1.84 0.21 9.01
CA PRO A 42 1.42 -0.52 7.82
C PRO A 42 -0.05 -0.93 7.82
N VAL A 43 -0.62 -1.23 8.99
CA VAL A 43 -2.04 -1.57 9.11
C VAL A 43 -2.91 -0.36 8.75
N ILE A 44 -2.63 0.80 9.34
CA ILE A 44 -3.42 2.01 9.13
C ILE A 44 -3.25 2.54 7.71
N ALA A 45 -2.01 2.62 7.22
CA ALA A 45 -1.74 3.06 5.85
C ALA A 45 -2.39 2.14 4.82
N GLY A 46 -2.29 0.82 5.04
CA GLY A 46 -3.00 -0.19 4.28
C GLY A 46 -4.51 0.07 4.30
N MET A 47 -5.11 0.23 5.48
CA MET A 47 -6.54 0.46 5.67
C MET A 47 -7.05 1.69 4.91
N VAL A 48 -6.35 2.82 5.01
CA VAL A 48 -6.72 4.03 4.28
C VAL A 48 -6.65 3.80 2.76
N SER A 49 -5.57 3.18 2.28
CA SER A 49 -5.42 2.90 0.84
C SER A 49 -6.51 1.93 0.32
N GLY A 50 -6.79 0.87 1.08
CA GLY A 50 -7.78 -0.13 0.71
C GLY A 50 -9.22 0.39 0.71
N TYR A 51 -9.54 1.25 1.68
CA TYR A 51 -10.81 1.98 1.70
C TYR A 51 -11.00 2.80 0.42
N LEU A 52 -9.98 3.56 0.01
CA LEU A 52 -10.07 4.43 -1.18
C LEU A 52 -10.09 3.67 -2.51
N ILE A 53 -9.48 2.48 -2.59
CA ILE A 53 -9.46 1.64 -3.79
C ILE A 53 -10.79 0.93 -4.00
N GLY A 54 -11.36 0.32 -2.97
CA GLY A 54 -12.68 -0.34 -3.06
C GLY A 54 -12.71 -1.65 -3.85
N HIS A 55 -11.56 -2.23 -4.20
CA HIS A 55 -11.46 -3.54 -4.86
C HIS A 55 -10.56 -4.46 -4.06
N ARG A 56 -11.05 -5.65 -3.68
CA ARG A 56 -10.42 -6.56 -2.71
C ARG A 56 -8.94 -6.84 -2.99
N VAL A 57 -8.63 -7.36 -4.19
CA VAL A 57 -7.25 -7.77 -4.56
C VAL A 57 -6.32 -6.56 -4.68
N ARG A 58 -6.83 -5.46 -5.24
CA ARG A 58 -6.05 -4.22 -5.44
C ARG A 58 -5.75 -3.55 -4.10
N SER A 59 -6.67 -3.63 -3.14
CA SER A 59 -6.52 -3.08 -1.79
C SER A 59 -5.43 -3.81 -1.00
N ALA A 60 -5.43 -5.15 -1.06
CA ALA A 60 -4.36 -5.94 -0.45
C ALA A 60 -3.01 -5.65 -1.11
N PHE A 61 -2.98 -5.58 -2.45
CA PHE A 61 -1.76 -5.29 -3.18
C PHE A 61 -1.21 -3.88 -2.92
N SER A 62 -2.06 -2.85 -2.87
CA SER A 62 -1.60 -1.48 -2.56
C SER A 62 -1.04 -1.37 -1.15
N GLY A 63 -1.63 -2.08 -0.19
CA GLY A 63 -1.14 -2.15 1.18
C GLY A 63 0.23 -2.82 1.25
N ALA A 64 0.40 -3.98 0.62
CA ALA A 64 1.68 -4.68 0.54
C ALA A 64 2.73 -3.86 -0.23
N ALA A 65 2.42 -3.42 -1.44
CA ALA A 65 3.35 -2.67 -2.29
C ALA A 65 3.75 -1.35 -1.64
N GLY A 66 2.81 -0.61 -1.06
CA GLY A 66 3.10 0.62 -0.32
C GLY A 66 4.05 0.38 0.86
N ALA A 67 3.84 -0.70 1.62
CA ALA A 67 4.74 -1.09 2.71
C ALA A 67 6.13 -1.52 2.20
N VAL A 68 6.23 -2.31 1.13
CA VAL A 68 7.53 -2.70 0.55
C VAL A 68 8.30 -1.49 0.05
N ILE A 69 7.65 -0.60 -0.71
CA ILE A 69 8.25 0.62 -1.26
C ILE A 69 8.76 1.53 -0.15
N ALA A 70 8.07 1.57 1.00
CA ALA A 70 8.49 2.37 2.15
C ALA A 70 9.60 1.70 2.98
N TYR A 71 9.41 0.44 3.37
CA TYR A 71 10.24 -0.20 4.38
C TYR A 71 11.52 -0.83 3.83
N VAL A 72 11.56 -1.28 2.58
CA VAL A 72 12.81 -1.81 2.01
C VAL A 72 13.90 -0.73 1.97
N PRO A 73 13.68 0.47 1.41
CA PRO A 73 14.69 1.52 1.44
C PRO A 73 15.00 1.99 2.86
N LEU A 74 13.97 2.11 3.72
CA LEU A 74 14.13 2.57 5.10
C LEU A 74 15.01 1.62 5.91
N PHE A 75 14.75 0.32 5.85
CA PHE A 75 15.53 -0.66 6.61
C PHE A 75 16.94 -0.82 6.04
N LEU A 76 17.11 -0.76 4.72
CA LEU A 76 18.46 -0.74 4.13
C LEU A 76 19.26 0.49 4.56
N TYR A 77 18.61 1.65 4.68
CA TYR A 77 19.25 2.86 5.20
C TYR A 77 19.66 2.69 6.67
N ILE A 78 18.77 2.13 7.51
CA ILE A 78 19.08 1.87 8.92
C ILE A 78 20.27 0.91 9.03
N GLU A 79 20.26 -0.22 8.32
CA GLU A 79 21.37 -1.18 8.29
C GLU A 79 22.69 -0.53 7.88
N ALA A 80 22.67 0.33 6.85
CA ALA A 80 23.87 1.02 6.39
C ALA A 80 24.42 1.98 7.47
N VAL A 81 23.56 2.58 8.28
CA VAL A 81 23.96 3.48 9.39
C VAL A 81 24.41 2.69 10.62
N THR A 82 23.82 1.52 10.88
CA THR A 82 24.16 0.65 12.02
C THR A 82 25.28 -0.34 11.72
N SER A 83 26.03 -0.16 10.63
CA SER A 83 27.19 -0.98 10.25
C SER A 83 26.88 -2.46 9.93
N PHE A 84 25.69 -2.75 9.38
CA PHE A 84 25.27 -4.10 8.97
C PHE A 84 25.33 -5.13 10.11
N GLU A 85 24.92 -4.74 11.32
CA GLU A 85 24.76 -5.70 12.42
C GLU A 85 23.74 -6.79 12.11
N ALA A 86 22.72 -6.50 11.29
CA ALA A 86 21.81 -7.54 10.80
C ALA A 86 22.18 -8.02 9.39
N ASN A 87 21.86 -9.28 9.13
CA ASN A 87 22.04 -9.86 7.81
C ASN A 87 20.98 -9.27 6.84
N ILE A 88 21.34 -9.05 5.58
CA ILE A 88 20.40 -8.56 4.56
C ILE A 88 19.15 -9.44 4.43
N ILE A 89 19.28 -10.75 4.70
CA ILE A 89 18.16 -11.69 4.72
C ILE A 89 17.15 -11.34 5.83
N THR A 90 17.63 -10.97 7.02
CA THR A 90 16.74 -10.58 8.13
C THR A 90 16.03 -9.26 7.83
N THR A 91 16.71 -8.32 7.16
CA THR A 91 16.13 -7.05 6.72
C THR A 91 15.01 -7.25 5.69
N LEU A 92 15.24 -8.13 4.71
CA LEU A 92 14.23 -8.47 3.71
C LEU A 92 13.05 -9.24 4.32
N ALA A 93 13.30 -10.14 5.28
CA ALA A 93 12.25 -10.83 6.01
C ALA A 93 11.38 -9.85 6.80
N ALA A 94 11.98 -8.88 7.49
CA ALA A 94 11.25 -7.83 8.20
C ALA A 94 10.38 -7.01 7.25
N ALA A 95 10.91 -6.57 6.11
CA ALA A 95 10.13 -5.87 5.10
C ALA A 95 8.97 -6.73 4.55
N GLY A 96 9.20 -8.03 4.38
CA GLY A 96 8.17 -9.00 3.97
C GLY A 96 7.04 -9.12 5.00
N ILE A 97 7.37 -9.17 6.30
CA ILE A 97 6.37 -9.14 7.37
C ILE A 97 5.56 -7.85 7.32
N MET A 98 6.23 -6.69 7.18
CA MET A 98 5.55 -5.41 7.07
C MET A 98 4.63 -5.34 5.83
N ALA A 99 5.02 -5.98 4.72
CA ALA A 99 4.19 -6.11 3.53
C ALA A 99 2.92 -6.93 3.78
N LEU A 100 3.03 -8.05 4.50
CA LEU A 100 1.87 -8.85 4.90
C LEU A 100 0.94 -8.07 5.83
N VAL A 101 1.51 -7.35 6.80
CA VAL A 101 0.76 -6.48 7.70
C VAL A 101 0.04 -5.36 6.91
N GLY A 102 0.73 -4.76 5.94
CA GLY A 102 0.14 -3.77 5.03
C GLY A 102 -1.00 -4.33 4.19
N ALA A 103 -0.86 -5.56 3.67
CA ALA A 103 -1.92 -6.25 2.93
C ALA A 103 -3.15 -6.51 3.80
N ILE A 104 -2.96 -6.93 5.05
CA ILE A 104 -4.04 -7.12 6.02
C ILE A 104 -4.75 -5.79 6.27
N GLY A 105 -4.00 -4.71 6.51
CA GLY A 105 -4.56 -3.36 6.59
C GLY A 105 -5.42 -3.02 5.37
N GLY A 106 -4.88 -3.24 4.17
CA GLY A 106 -5.59 -3.02 2.91
C GLY A 106 -6.91 -3.79 2.79
N LEU A 107 -6.93 -5.06 3.22
CA LEU A 107 -8.15 -5.86 3.25
C LEU A 107 -9.16 -5.30 4.26
N ILE A 108 -8.72 -4.91 5.45
CA ILE A 108 -9.60 -4.31 6.47
C ILE A 108 -10.25 -3.04 5.91
N GLY A 109 -9.46 -2.16 5.29
CA GLY A 109 -9.96 -0.94 4.63
C GLY A 109 -11.02 -1.22 3.58
N TYR A 110 -10.82 -2.25 2.75
CA TYR A 110 -11.81 -2.69 1.78
C TYR A 110 -13.12 -3.15 2.45
N TYR A 111 -13.04 -3.97 3.49
CA TYR A 111 -14.24 -4.44 4.19
C TYR A 111 -14.98 -3.30 4.91
N MET A 112 -14.25 -2.32 5.46
CA MET A 112 -14.86 -1.13 6.05
C MET A 112 -15.63 -0.30 5.03
N ARG A 113 -15.09 -0.15 3.80
CA ARG A 113 -15.83 0.51 2.72
C ARG A 113 -17.09 -0.26 2.34
N LYS A 114 -16.98 -1.60 2.26
CA LYS A 114 -18.11 -2.47 1.93
C LYS A 114 -19.21 -2.46 3.00
N ALA A 115 -18.85 -2.30 4.28
CA ALA A 115 -19.80 -2.21 5.39
C ALA A 115 -20.31 -0.78 5.64
N GLY A 116 -19.65 0.22 5.06
CA GLY A 116 -19.94 1.63 5.26
C GLY A 116 -21.01 2.19 4.31
N PRO A 117 -21.41 3.46 4.50
CA PRO A 117 -22.47 4.11 3.71
C PRO A 117 -22.17 4.22 2.21
N LEU A 118 -20.90 4.08 1.79
CA LEU A 118 -20.47 4.05 0.39
C LEU A 118 -20.69 2.69 -0.31
N ALA A 119 -21.37 1.74 0.34
CA ALA A 119 -21.70 0.45 -0.25
C ALA A 119 -22.94 0.49 -1.18
N HIS A 120 -23.67 1.60 -1.18
CA HIS A 120 -24.92 1.80 -1.93
C HIS A 120 -24.78 2.80 -3.10
N GLU A 121 -23.58 3.33 -3.34
CA GLU A 121 -23.23 4.12 -4.53
C GLU A 121 -22.49 3.25 -5.55
#